data_AF-A0A9X9L7D8-F1
#
_entry.id   AF-A0A9X9L7D8-F1
#
_cell.length_a   1.000
_cell.length_b   1.000
_cell.length_c   1.000
_cell.angle_alpha   90.00
_cell.angle_beta   90.00
_cell.angle_gamma   90.00
#
_symmetry.space_group_name_H-M   'P 1'
#
loop_
_entity.id
_entity.type
_entity.pdbx_description
1 polymer ?
#
loop_
_entity_poly.entity_id
_entity_poly.type
_entity_poly.pdbx_seq_one_letter_code
_entity_poly.pdbx_strand_id
1 'polypeptide(L)'
;MQTSPLSACLVIWLTSLVSVVQCEWKCDNNCVIESSHLRKSKDIPMNENREHYRLGVPDSIKDLRWRDVKVPDSFLNIGGRYYSYQAVYMPDGSVHSVWMIHYGPDKHEFKSCKYL
;
A
#
# COMPACT_ATOMS: atom_id res chain seq x y z
N MET A 1 -48.42 -27.01 3.78
CA MET A 1 -47.19 -26.85 2.97
C MET A 1 -46.03 -26.67 3.94
N GLN A 2 -45.22 -27.71 4.09
CA GLN A 2 -44.14 -27.81 5.06
C GLN A 2 -42.85 -27.42 4.34
N THR A 3 -42.34 -26.21 4.57
CA THR A 3 -41.08 -25.76 3.99
C THR A 3 -39.93 -26.37 4.79
N SER A 4 -39.23 -27.32 4.16
CA SER A 4 -38.08 -28.03 4.71
C SER A 4 -36.97 -27.07 5.16
N PRO A 5 -36.34 -27.29 6.35
CA PRO A 5 -35.27 -26.44 6.88
C PRO A 5 -33.94 -26.53 6.12
N LEU A 6 -33.84 -27.42 5.13
CA LEU A 6 -32.62 -27.68 4.37
C LEU A 6 -32.22 -26.55 3.41
N SER A 7 -33.14 -25.64 3.08
CA SER A 7 -32.83 -24.53 2.15
C SER A 7 -32.12 -23.35 2.84
N ALA A 8 -32.12 -23.28 4.18
CA ALA A 8 -31.49 -22.18 4.91
C ALA A 8 -29.96 -22.34 5.04
N CYS A 9 -29.43 -23.57 4.99
CA CYS A 9 -27.99 -23.81 5.14
C CYS A 9 -27.18 -23.46 3.87
N LEU A 10 -27.80 -23.47 2.70
CA LEU A 10 -27.11 -23.18 1.42
C LEU A 10 -26.82 -21.68 1.23
N VAL A 11 -27.56 -20.80 1.91
CA VAL A 11 -27.39 -19.34 1.77
C VAL A 11 -26.27 -18.81 2.68
N ILE A 12 -25.95 -19.49 3.78
CA ILE A 12 -24.91 -19.05 4.72
C ILE A 12 -23.50 -19.29 4.14
N TRP A 13 -23.33 -20.26 3.23
CA TRP A 13 -22.04 -20.50 2.57
C TRP A 13 -21.72 -19.53 1.42
N LEU A 14 -22.69 -18.81 0.87
CA LEU A 14 -22.43 -17.83 -0.20
C LEU A 14 -21.97 -16.45 0.32
N THR A 15 -22.00 -16.18 1.62
CA THR A 15 -21.67 -14.86 2.18
C THR A 15 -20.26 -14.73 2.75
N SER A 16 -19.47 -15.81 2.81
CA SER A 16 -18.14 -15.79 3.45
C SER A 16 -16.95 -15.52 2.51
N LEU A 17 -17.18 -15.16 1.24
CA LEU A 17 -16.11 -14.96 0.24
C LEU A 17 -16.15 -13.60 -0.45
N VAL A 18 -16.80 -12.61 0.17
CA VAL A 18 -16.39 -11.23 -0.07
C VAL A 18 -15.09 -11.09 0.70
N SER A 19 -13.97 -11.45 0.05
CA SER A 19 -12.64 -11.01 0.43
C SER A 19 -12.76 -9.50 0.61
N VAL A 20 -12.91 -9.05 1.86
CA VAL A 20 -12.90 -7.64 2.17
C VAL A 20 -11.50 -7.22 1.78
N VAL A 21 -11.37 -6.62 0.61
CA VAL A 21 -10.13 -6.01 0.16
C VAL A 21 -9.92 -4.85 1.13
N GLN A 22 -9.24 -5.14 2.23
CA GLN A 22 -8.99 -4.18 3.31
C GLN A 22 -7.93 -3.23 2.81
N CYS A 23 -8.40 -2.17 2.18
CA CYS A 23 -7.57 -1.04 1.85
C CYS A 23 -7.03 -0.44 3.14
N GLU A 24 -5.71 -0.45 3.32
CA GLU A 24 -5.07 0.17 4.49
C GLU A 24 -4.57 1.58 4.17
N TRP A 25 -4.11 1.82 2.94
CA TRP A 25 -3.56 3.13 2.55
C TRP A 25 -4.16 3.65 1.25
N LYS A 26 -4.57 4.92 1.31
CA LYS A 26 -5.12 5.70 0.21
C LYS A 26 -4.09 6.69 -0.33
N CYS A 27 -3.73 6.57 -1.60
CA CYS A 27 -2.85 7.52 -2.30
C CYS A 27 -3.68 8.18 -3.42
N ASP A 28 -3.65 9.51 -3.55
CA ASP A 28 -4.41 10.25 -4.58
C ASP A 28 -5.89 9.87 -4.71
N ASN A 29 -6.54 9.66 -3.57
CA ASN A 29 -7.96 9.26 -3.48
C ASN A 29 -8.31 7.88 -4.03
N ASN A 30 -7.34 7.07 -4.40
CA ASN A 30 -7.52 5.67 -4.75
C ASN A 30 -7.01 4.77 -3.63
N CYS A 31 -7.65 3.62 -3.47
CA CYS A 31 -7.05 2.55 -2.69
C CYS A 31 -5.85 2.01 -3.46
N VAL A 32 -4.66 2.04 -2.87
CA VAL A 32 -3.45 1.61 -3.58
C VAL A 32 -2.69 0.54 -2.83
N ILE A 33 -2.61 0.63 -1.49
CA ILE A 33 -1.80 -0.32 -0.70
C ILE A 33 -2.67 -1.05 0.33
N GLU A 34 -2.92 -2.31 0.02
CA GLU A 34 -3.36 -3.35 0.95
C GLU A 34 -2.17 -3.92 1.73
N SER A 35 -2.41 -4.51 2.91
CA SER A 35 -1.37 -5.26 3.63
C SER A 35 -0.83 -6.46 2.85
N SER A 36 -1.58 -6.96 1.86
CA SER A 36 -1.10 -7.99 0.93
C SER A 36 0.11 -7.52 0.12
N HIS A 37 0.14 -6.25 -0.30
CA HIS A 37 1.26 -5.65 -1.04
C HIS A 37 2.50 -5.48 -0.16
N LEU A 38 2.31 -5.01 1.08
CA LEU A 38 3.40 -4.89 2.06
C LEU A 38 4.01 -6.27 2.38
N ARG A 39 3.17 -7.30 2.53
CA ARG A 39 3.62 -8.68 2.75
C ARG A 39 4.39 -9.25 1.55
N LYS A 40 3.92 -9.01 0.32
CA LYS A 40 4.59 -9.44 -0.92
C LYS A 40 5.94 -8.75 -1.16
N SER A 41 6.18 -7.65 -0.46
CA SER A 41 7.40 -6.84 -0.60
C SER A 41 8.46 -7.19 0.45
N LYS A 42 8.21 -8.17 1.33
CA LYS A 42 9.12 -8.52 2.43
C LYS A 42 10.51 -8.97 1.97
N ASP A 43 10.61 -9.51 0.77
CA ASP A 43 11.85 -9.94 0.13
C ASP A 43 12.67 -8.78 -0.45
N ILE A 44 12.08 -7.61 -0.63
CA ILE A 44 12.79 -6.41 -1.06
C ILE A 44 13.65 -5.91 0.12
N PRO A 45 14.95 -5.68 -0.07
CA PRO A 45 15.81 -5.15 0.98
C PRO A 45 15.32 -3.78 1.45
N MET A 46 15.45 -3.53 2.74
CA MET A 46 15.19 -2.20 3.30
C MET A 46 16.41 -1.32 3.06
N ASN A 47 16.20 -0.18 2.43
CA ASN A 47 17.23 0.80 2.14
C ASN A 47 17.24 1.87 3.24
N GLU A 48 18.44 2.35 3.58
CA GLU A 48 18.54 3.60 4.33
C GLU A 48 18.08 4.73 3.43
N ASN A 49 17.34 5.69 3.98
CA ASN A 49 16.88 6.85 3.25
C ASN A 49 18.03 7.73 2.70
N ARG A 50 19.27 7.45 3.10
CA ARG A 50 20.46 8.27 2.87
C ARG A 50 20.92 8.32 1.41
N GLU A 51 20.58 7.31 0.60
CA GLU A 51 21.01 7.26 -0.81
C GLU A 51 20.01 7.89 -1.79
N HIS A 52 18.79 8.19 -1.36
CA HIS A 52 17.73 8.71 -2.22
C HIS A 52 17.43 10.18 -1.97
N TYR A 53 18.40 11.05 -2.27
CA TYR A 53 18.20 12.48 -2.55
C TYR A 53 17.75 13.38 -1.38
N ARG A 54 17.83 14.70 -1.59
CA ARG A 54 17.33 15.78 -0.72
C ARG A 54 15.80 15.73 -0.64
N LEU A 55 15.25 14.68 -0.04
CA LEU A 55 13.83 14.41 -0.01
C LEU A 55 13.09 15.53 0.68
N GLY A 56 12.03 16.03 0.03
CA GLY A 56 11.01 16.87 0.64
C GLY A 56 10.12 16.08 1.62
N VAL A 57 10.74 15.27 2.48
CA VAL A 57 10.07 14.46 3.50
C VAL A 57 10.33 15.07 4.89
N PRO A 58 9.41 14.88 5.85
CA PRO A 58 9.59 15.39 7.21
C PRO A 58 10.86 14.85 7.89
N ASP A 59 11.50 15.69 8.72
CA ASP A 59 12.66 15.31 9.52
C ASP A 59 12.41 14.08 10.41
N SER A 60 11.17 13.83 10.82
CA SER A 60 10.78 12.71 11.69
C SER A 60 10.97 11.33 11.08
N ILE A 61 11.04 11.24 9.75
CA ILE A 61 11.16 9.95 9.04
C ILE A 61 12.46 9.83 8.24
N LYS A 62 13.34 10.82 8.32
CA LYS A 62 14.55 10.88 7.49
C LYS A 62 15.55 9.77 7.79
N ASP A 63 15.62 9.32 9.04
CA ASP A 63 16.55 8.28 9.51
C ASP A 63 15.89 6.90 9.60
N LEU A 64 14.61 6.79 9.23
CA LEU A 64 13.91 5.52 9.19
C LEU A 64 14.29 4.72 7.94
N ARG A 65 14.03 3.41 7.98
CA ARG A 65 14.30 2.51 6.86
C ARG A 65 13.11 2.47 5.90
N TRP A 66 13.41 2.44 4.61
CA TRP A 66 12.43 2.48 3.53
C TRP A 66 12.48 1.18 2.74
N ARG A 67 11.37 0.81 2.11
CA ARG A 67 11.28 -0.37 1.25
C ARG A 67 10.25 -0.13 0.16
N ASP A 68 10.58 -0.50 -1.06
CA ASP A 68 9.64 -0.46 -2.17
C ASP A 68 8.46 -1.42 -1.93
N VAL A 69 7.27 -0.98 -2.32
CA VAL A 69 6.04 -1.76 -2.21
C VAL A 69 5.64 -2.27 -3.59
N LYS A 70 5.56 -3.59 -3.73
CA LYS A 70 5.06 -4.28 -4.92
C LYS A 70 3.56 -4.05 -5.08
N VAL A 71 3.21 -3.13 -5.97
CA VAL A 71 1.84 -2.86 -6.42
C VAL A 71 1.63 -3.34 -7.85
N PRO A 72 0.38 -3.56 -8.29
CA PRO A 72 0.09 -3.84 -9.69
C PRO A 72 0.52 -2.70 -10.61
N ASP A 73 0.92 -3.02 -11.84
CA ASP A 73 1.41 -2.04 -12.83
C ASP A 73 0.42 -0.91 -13.12
N SER A 74 -0.89 -1.17 -12.98
CA SER A 74 -1.95 -0.17 -13.09
C SER A 74 -1.81 1.01 -12.13
N PHE A 75 -1.10 0.83 -11.01
CA PHE A 75 -0.83 1.88 -10.03
C PHE A 75 0.51 2.57 -10.25
N LEU A 76 1.39 2.00 -11.09
CA LEU A 76 2.70 2.55 -11.42
C LEU A 76 2.64 3.53 -12.59
N ASN A 77 1.63 3.45 -13.46
CA ASN A 77 1.42 4.39 -14.55
C ASN A 77 -0.02 4.93 -14.57
N ILE A 78 -0.20 6.17 -14.15
CA ILE A 78 -1.52 6.83 -14.09
C ILE A 78 -1.46 8.09 -14.96
N GLY A 79 -2.22 8.10 -16.05
CA GLY A 79 -2.30 9.28 -16.93
C GLY A 79 -0.97 9.70 -17.54
N GLY A 80 -0.08 8.74 -17.84
CA GLY A 80 1.25 8.99 -18.42
C GLY A 80 2.31 9.43 -17.40
N ARG A 81 2.00 9.36 -16.10
CA ARG A 81 2.93 9.64 -15.01
C ARG A 81 3.38 8.36 -14.35
N TYR A 82 4.67 8.27 -14.05
CA TYR A 82 5.29 7.10 -13.43
C TYR A 82 5.43 7.28 -11.92
N TYR A 83 4.92 6.30 -11.19
CA TYR A 83 4.89 6.28 -9.73
C TYR A 83 5.61 5.06 -9.17
N SER A 84 6.22 5.22 -8.00
CA SER A 84 6.56 4.11 -7.11
C SER A 84 5.95 4.35 -5.73
N TYR A 85 5.91 3.28 -4.94
CA TYR A 85 5.37 3.32 -3.58
C TYR A 85 6.42 2.77 -2.64
N GLN A 86 6.64 3.46 -1.54
CA GLN A 86 7.60 3.07 -0.52
C GLN A 86 6.95 3.08 0.85
N ALA A 87 7.21 2.03 1.62
CA ALA A 87 6.81 1.94 3.02
C ALA A 87 8.01 2.29 3.90
N VAL A 88 7.74 3.11 4.91
CA VAL A 88 8.69 3.53 5.95
C VAL A 88 8.43 2.69 7.18
N TYR A 89 9.49 2.15 7.77
CA TYR A 89 9.41 1.24 8.88
C TYR A 89 10.01 1.84 10.14
N MET A 90 9.33 1.62 11.26
CA MET A 90 9.86 1.85 12.60
C MET A 90 10.95 0.82 12.93
N PRO A 91 11.81 1.09 13.94
CA PRO A 91 12.83 0.13 14.38
C PRO A 91 12.28 -1.23 14.84
N ASP A 92 11.03 -1.28 15.31
CA ASP A 92 10.33 -2.52 15.69
C ASP A 92 9.80 -3.32 14.49
N GLY A 93 9.97 -2.82 13.27
CA GLY A 93 9.51 -3.44 12.03
C GLY A 93 8.05 -3.18 11.68
N SER A 94 7.32 -2.37 12.46
CA SER A 94 5.99 -1.89 12.09
C SER A 94 6.07 -0.84 10.98
N VAL A 95 5.01 -0.74 10.16
CA VAL A 95 4.91 0.28 9.11
C VAL A 95 4.53 1.60 9.77
N HIS A 96 5.41 2.59 9.66
CA HIS A 96 5.14 3.96 10.10
C HIS A 96 4.22 4.70 9.11
N SER A 97 4.59 4.69 7.83
CA SER A 97 3.89 5.44 6.79
C SER A 97 4.18 4.87 5.42
N VAL A 98 3.27 5.12 4.48
CA VAL A 98 3.44 4.79 3.07
C VAL A 98 3.48 6.07 2.25
N TRP A 99 4.35 6.08 1.25
CA TRP A 99 4.63 7.23 0.40
C TRP A 99 4.53 6.84 -1.06
N MET A 100 3.94 7.73 -1.84
CA MET A 100 3.91 7.68 -3.30
C MET A 100 4.96 8.67 -3.83
N ILE A 101 5.78 8.19 -4.76
CA ILE A 101 6.87 8.94 -5.38
C ILE A 101 6.57 9.09 -6.86
N HIS A 102 6.45 10.33 -7.34
CA HIS A 102 6.28 10.63 -8.75
C HIS A 102 7.63 11.06 -9.34
N TYR A 103 8.10 10.34 -10.36
CA TYR A 103 9.37 10.64 -11.03
C TYR A 103 9.14 11.59 -12.21
N GLY A 104 9.37 12.88 -11.99
CA GLY A 104 9.43 13.87 -13.07
C GLY A 104 10.85 14.02 -13.62
N PRO A 105 11.01 14.59 -14.83
CA PRO A 105 12.32 14.79 -15.47
C PRO A 105 13.24 15.73 -14.68
N ASP A 106 12.67 16.73 -14.00
CA ASP A 106 13.44 17.77 -13.29
C ASP A 106 13.38 17.63 -11.76
N LYS A 107 12.38 16.92 -11.24
CA LYS A 107 12.15 16.76 -9.80
C LYS A 107 11.30 15.53 -9.50
N HIS A 108 11.53 14.96 -8.32
CA HIS A 108 10.66 13.93 -7.76
C HIS A 108 9.69 14.55 -6.75
N GLU A 109 8.42 14.17 -6.81
CA GLU A 109 7.40 14.62 -5.85
C GLU A 109 7.05 13.48 -4.90
N PHE A 110 7.07 13.77 -3.60
CA PHE A 110 6.79 12.82 -2.53
C PHE A 110 5.46 13.16 -1.89
N LYS A 111 4.56 12.19 -1.84
CA LYS A 111 3.24 12.37 -1.23
C LYS A 111 2.96 11.24 -0.26
N SER A 112 2.66 11.59 0.99
CA SER A 112 2.22 10.60 1.97
C SER A 112 0.83 10.09 1.62
N CYS A 113 0.67 8.77 1.71
CA CYS A 113 -0.63 8.12 1.60
C CYS A 113 -1.34 8.14 2.96
N LYS A 114 -2.66 8.33 2.94
CA LYS A 114 -3.47 8.39 4.14
C LYS A 114 -3.81 6.97 4.62
N TYR A 115 -3.52 6.68 5.88
CA TYR A 115 -4.00 5.48 6.57
C TYR A 115 -5.52 5.57 6.79
N LEU A 116 -6.23 4.47 6.54
CA LEU A 116 -7.70 4.39 6.65
C LEU A 116 -8.17 3.83 7.99
#